data_AF-A0A356QEP2-F1
#
_entry.id   AF-A0A356QEP2-F1
#
_cell.length_a   1.000
_cell.length_b   1.000
_cell.length_c   1.000
_cell.angle_alpha   90.00
_cell.angle_beta   90.00
_cell.angle_gamma   90.00
#
_symmetry.space_group_name_H-M   'P 1'
#
loop_
_entity.id
_entity.type
_entity.pdbx_description
1 polymer ?
#
loop_
_entity_poly.entity_id
_entity_poly.type
_entity_poly.pdbx_seq_one_letter_code
_entity_poly.pdbx_strand_id
1 'polypeptide(L)' 'MLTQLTASMTLPVIGSPMFIVSGPELVIAQCKAGIIGAFPALNARPAEVLR' A
#
# COMPACT_ATOMS: atom_id res chain seq x y z
N MET A 1 14.33 -14.72 -6.67
CA MET A 1 13.36 -14.28 -5.64
C MET A 1 13.04 -12.79 -5.76
N LEU A 2 14.01 -11.88 -5.62
CA LEU A 2 13.77 -10.43 -5.81
C LEU A 2 13.18 -10.09 -7.18
N THR A 3 13.71 -10.70 -8.25
CA THR A 3 13.25 -10.48 -9.63
C THR A 3 11.78 -10.83 -9.83
N GLN A 4 11.23 -11.75 -9.04
CA GLN A 4 9.80 -12.10 -9.10
C GLN A 4 8.95 -11.07 -8.35
N LEU A 5 9.42 -10.59 -7.20
CA LEU A 5 8.75 -9.56 -6.41
C LEU A 5 8.65 -8.23 -7.17
N THR A 6 9.73 -7.83 -7.85
CA THR A 6 9.80 -6.53 -8.53
C THR A 6 9.28 -6.55 -9.96
N ALA A 7 8.82 -7.69 -10.47
CA ALA A 7 8.44 -7.85 -11.88
C ALA A 7 7.30 -6.91 -12.32
N SER A 8 6.41 -6.56 -11.39
CA SER A 8 5.25 -5.67 -11.61
C SER A 8 5.47 -4.25 -11.08
N MET A 9 6.65 -3.94 -10.54
CA MET A 9 6.94 -2.64 -9.94
C MET A 9 7.58 -1.70 -10.97
N THR A 10 7.16 -0.43 -10.99
CA THR A 10 7.80 0.63 -11.78
C THR A 10 9.10 1.09 -11.13
N LEU A 11 9.13 1.11 -9.79
CA LEU A 11 10.32 1.37 -8.98
C LEU A 11 10.27 0.41 -7.78
N PRO A 12 11.38 -0.22 -7.38
CA PRO A 12 11.40 -1.20 -6.29
C PRO A 12 11.34 -0.50 -4.91
N VAL A 13 10.24 0.18 -4.62
CA VAL A 13 9.98 0.92 -3.38
C VAL A 13 8.67 0.53 -2.73
N ILE A 14 8.58 0.79 -1.43
CA ILE A 14 7.39 0.58 -0.60
C ILE A 14 6.98 1.95 -0.04
N GLY A 15 5.71 2.31 -0.16
CA GLY A 15 5.15 3.47 0.52
C GLY A 15 5.08 3.21 2.03
N SER A 16 5.75 4.04 2.83
CA SER A 16 5.72 3.89 4.30
C SER A 16 4.29 4.01 4.84
N PRO A 17 3.85 3.13 5.76
CA PRO A 17 2.56 3.24 6.40
C PRO A 17 2.53 4.48 7.31
N MET A 18 1.63 5.41 7.01
CA MET A 18 1.49 6.67 7.74
C MET A 18 0.12 6.73 8.44
N PHE A 19 0.12 6.89 9.76
CA PHE A 19 -1.11 7.10 10.52
C PHE A 19 -1.85 8.33 10.01
N ILE A 20 -3.18 8.27 9.89
CA ILE A 20 -4.07 9.31 9.34
C ILE A 20 -3.91 9.55 7.82
N VAL A 21 -2.70 9.53 7.28
CA VAL A 21 -2.44 9.90 5.87
C VAL A 21 -2.68 8.74 4.89
N SER A 22 -2.23 7.53 5.23
CA SER A 22 -2.34 6.38 4.32
C SER A 22 -3.67 5.64 4.51
N GLY A 23 -4.45 5.48 3.46
CA GLY A 23 -5.71 4.73 3.47
C GLY A 23 -5.88 3.90 2.20
N PRO A 24 -7.02 3.21 2.04
CA PRO A 24 -7.28 2.37 0.87
C PRO A 24 -7.09 3.10 -0.46
N GLU A 25 -7.55 4.35 -0.57
CA GLU A 25 -7.46 5.15 -1.79
C GLU A 25 -6.00 5.40 -2.20
N LEU A 26 -5.16 5.75 -1.24
CA LEU A 26 -3.73 5.99 -1.48
C LEU A 26 -3.02 4.69 -1.86
N VAL A 27 -3.30 3.58 -1.17
CA VAL A 27 -2.68 2.29 -1.48
C VAL A 27 -3.11 1.80 -2.86
N ILE A 28 -4.37 1.97 -3.25
CA ILE A 28 -4.85 1.66 -4.60
C ILE A 28 -4.10 2.50 -5.64
N ALA A 29 -3.92 3.80 -5.39
CA ALA A 29 -3.19 4.68 -6.30
C ALA A 29 -1.70 4.28 -6.43
N GLN A 30 -1.04 3.94 -5.31
CA GLN A 30 0.34 3.45 -5.29
C GLN A 30 0.48 2.14 -6.09
N CYS A 31 -0.41 1.17 -5.87
CA CYS A 31 -0.40 -0.09 -6.60
C CYS A 31 -0.59 0.12 -8.11
N LYS A 32 -1.50 1.02 -8.52
CA LYS A 32 -1.70 1.40 -9.92
C LYS A 32 -0.48 2.09 -10.53
N ALA A 33 0.31 2.80 -9.72
CA ALA A 33 1.56 3.45 -10.13
C ALA A 33 2.78 2.52 -10.10
N GLY A 34 2.60 1.22 -9.82
CA GLY A 34 3.70 0.25 -9.76
C GLY A 34 4.56 0.36 -8.50
N ILE A 35 3.98 0.83 -7.39
CA ILE A 35 4.61 0.93 -6.07
C ILE A 35 3.85 0.02 -5.10
N ILE A 36 4.55 -0.69 -4.21
CA ILE A 36 3.89 -1.43 -3.14
C ILE A 36 3.32 -0.41 -2.12
N GLY A 37 1.99 -0.38 -1.98
CA GLY A 37 1.32 0.44 -0.99
C GLY A 37 1.09 -0.27 0.34
N ALA A 38 1.08 0.49 1.44
CA ALA A 38 0.77 0.00 2.78
C ALA A 38 0.06 1.09 3.60
N PHE A 39 -0.79 0.66 4.54
CA PHE A 39 -1.38 1.55 5.54
C PHE A 39 -1.53 0.83 6.89
N PRO A 40 -1.48 1.54 8.04
CA PRO A 40 -1.73 0.93 9.35
C PRO A 40 -3.14 0.37 9.47
N ALA A 41 -3.32 -0.79 10.10
CA ALA A 41 -4.63 -1.38 10.37
C ALA A 41 -5.62 -0.40 11.04
N LEU A 42 -5.12 0.49 11.91
CA LEU A 42 -5.92 1.54 12.59
C LEU A 42 -6.53 2.60 11.65
N ASN A 43 -6.08 2.67 10.39
CA ASN A 43 -6.64 3.59 9.38
C ASN A 43 -7.83 2.98 8.63
N ALA A 44 -8.07 1.66 8.72
CA ALA A 44 -9.30 1.04 8.25
C ALA A 44 -10.46 1.39 9.22
N ARG A 45 -11.17 2.47 8.95
CA ARG A 45 -12.26 2.98 9.80
C ARG A 45 -13.60 2.97 9.05
N PRO A 46 -14.68 2.45 9.68
CA PRO A 46 -14.71 1.80 11.00
C PRO A 46 -13.97 0.45 10.96
N ALA A 47 -13.50 -0.07 12.11
CA ALA A 47 -12.56 -1.21 12.18
C ALA A 47 -13.06 -2.45 11.42
N GLU A 48 -14.38 -2.61 11.30
CA GLU A 48 -15.02 -3.70 10.57
C GLU A 48 -14.80 -3.63 9.06
N VAL A 49 -14.20 -2.58 8.50
CA VAL A 49 -13.78 -2.58 7.09
C VAL A 49 -12.50 -3.37 6.85
N LEU A 50 -11.71 -3.65 7.90
CA LEU A 50 -10.54 -4.53 7.84
C LEU A 50 -11.02 -5.97 8.07
N ARG A 51 -11.49 -6.63 7.01
CA ARG A 51 -11.94 -8.03 7.03
C ARG A 51 -11.07 -8.91 6.15
#